data_AF-A0A9W3BXF9-F1
#
_entry.id   AF-A0A9W3BXF9-F1
#
_cell.length_a   1.000
_cell.length_b   1.000
_cell.length_c   1.000
_cell.angle_alpha   90.00
_cell.angle_beta   90.00
_cell.angle_gamma   90.00
#
_symmetry.space_group_name_H-M   'P 1'
#
loop_
_entity.id
_entity.type
_entity.pdbx_description
1 polymer ?
#
loop_
_entity_poly.entity_id
_entity_poly.type
_entity_poly.pdbx_seq_one_letter_code
_entity_poly.pdbx_strand_id
1 'polypeptide(L)'
;MQTFQVRVDEKQYACLNVVCSVARISGDTSAPATPTLTDSSVRGELPAWPSDVDIQRFYMVDQSELLSTHWIRLYLELVLCLKFVKLPKGIDVSSLEFVKVAIETDEETPLKAKSSVLYIAFKGLAVDGADESVEQRAIIKSVFNEVTGCLAVKGDLWKGEDYVAPMSIFERRLAYHLSRVRA
;
A
#
# COMPACT_ATOMS: atom_id res chain seq x y z
N MET A 1 -25.14 11.38 -14.93
CA MET A 1 -23.67 11.25 -14.83
C MET A 1 -23.17 12.45 -14.06
N GLN A 2 -22.37 12.25 -13.02
CA GLN A 2 -21.91 13.33 -12.15
C GLN A 2 -20.38 13.40 -12.24
N THR A 3 -19.84 14.60 -12.48
CA THR A 3 -18.40 14.80 -12.60
C THR A 3 -17.77 14.74 -11.22
N PHE A 4 -16.74 13.91 -11.04
CA PHE A 4 -16.01 13.77 -9.79
C PHE A 4 -14.63 14.42 -9.90
N GLN A 5 -14.23 15.19 -8.89
CA GLN A 5 -12.95 15.86 -8.81
C GLN A 5 -12.06 15.11 -7.81
N VAL A 6 -10.83 14.79 -8.24
CA VAL A 6 -9.82 14.15 -7.41
C VAL A 6 -8.50 14.90 -7.49
N ARG A 7 -7.80 15.03 -6.35
CA ARG A 7 -6.41 15.46 -6.29
C ARG A 7 -5.60 14.51 -5.40
N VAL A 8 -4.61 13.87 -6.00
CA VAL A 8 -3.65 13.00 -5.30
C VAL A 8 -2.24 13.55 -5.54
N ASP A 9 -1.50 13.78 -4.46
CA ASP A 9 -0.11 14.19 -4.49
C ASP A 9 0.77 12.99 -4.08
N GLU A 10 1.62 12.50 -4.99
CA GLU A 10 2.62 11.45 -4.72
C GLU A 10 3.87 12.05 -4.07
N LYS A 11 4.34 11.43 -2.98
CA LYS A 11 5.47 11.94 -2.19
C LYS A 11 6.78 11.20 -2.43
N GLN A 12 6.73 9.98 -2.94
CA GLN A 12 7.92 9.15 -3.13
C GLN A 12 7.72 8.16 -4.30
N TYR A 13 8.72 8.08 -5.17
CA TYR A 13 8.72 7.18 -6.33
C TYR A 13 8.89 5.71 -5.92
N ALA A 14 8.18 4.81 -6.61
CA ALA A 14 8.29 3.35 -6.48
C ALA A 14 7.94 2.77 -5.08
N CYS A 15 7.21 3.52 -4.27
CA CYS A 15 6.49 3.01 -3.10
C CYS A 15 5.15 3.72 -2.98
N LEU A 16 4.18 3.10 -2.30
CA LEU A 16 2.93 3.76 -2.02
C LEU A 16 3.20 4.85 -0.98
N ASN A 17 3.11 6.12 -1.38
CA ASN A 17 3.19 7.26 -0.48
C ASN A 17 2.43 8.42 -1.12
N VAL A 18 1.12 8.46 -0.86
CA VAL A 18 0.20 9.37 -1.54
C VAL A 18 -0.69 10.09 -0.53
N VAL A 19 -1.09 11.30 -0.93
CA VAL A 19 -2.03 12.12 -0.18
C VAL A 19 -3.16 12.53 -1.11
N CYS A 20 -4.38 12.07 -0.82
CA CYS A 20 -5.61 12.53 -1.45
C CYS A 20 -6.18 13.70 -0.66
N SER A 21 -6.13 14.90 -1.25
CA SER A 21 -6.60 16.15 -0.63
C SER A 21 -7.96 16.61 -1.14
N VAL A 22 -8.42 16.03 -2.25
CA VAL A 22 -9.74 16.32 -2.84
C VAL A 22 -10.32 15.02 -3.37
N ALA A 23 -11.54 14.67 -2.94
CA ALA A 23 -12.34 13.58 -3.47
C ALA A 23 -13.83 13.93 -3.32
N ARG A 24 -14.39 14.66 -4.29
CA ARG A 24 -15.77 15.19 -4.20
C ARG A 24 -16.44 15.34 -5.56
N ILE A 25 -17.75 15.55 -5.55
CA ILE A 25 -18.50 15.98 -6.74
C ILE A 25 -18.03 17.37 -7.17
N SER A 26 -17.78 17.53 -8.47
CA SER A 26 -17.36 18.81 -9.05
C SER A 26 -18.47 19.85 -8.92
N GLY A 27 -18.14 21.01 -8.35
CA GLY A 27 -19.09 22.11 -8.10
C GLY A 27 -19.59 22.20 -6.66
N ASP A 28 -19.40 21.16 -5.83
CA ASP A 28 -19.71 21.23 -4.41
C ASP A 28 -18.69 22.11 -3.68
N THR A 29 -19.13 23.29 -3.27
CA THR A 29 -18.31 24.28 -2.53
C THR A 29 -18.36 24.06 -1.01
N SER A 30 -19.05 23.02 -0.54
CA SER A 30 -19.19 22.69 0.89
C SER A 30 -17.88 22.23 1.56
N ALA A 31 -16.83 21.90 0.78
CA ALA A 31 -15.56 21.46 1.33
C ALA A 31 -14.71 22.64 1.83
N PRO A 32 -13.99 22.48 2.95
CA PRO A 32 -13.12 23.51 3.50
C PRO A 32 -12.05 23.94 2.48
N ALA A 33 -11.69 25.22 2.53
CA ALA A 33 -10.63 25.81 1.72
C ALA A 33 -9.34 25.00 1.87
N THR A 34 -8.65 24.80 0.73
CA THR A 34 -7.35 24.13 0.55
C THR A 34 -6.77 23.55 1.84
N PRO A 35 -6.89 22.23 2.07
CA PRO A 35 -6.26 21.63 3.23
C PRO A 35 -4.74 21.72 3.03
N THR A 36 -4.10 22.67 3.71
CA THR A 36 -2.71 22.52 4.08
C THR A 36 -2.68 21.37 5.08
N LEU A 37 -2.63 20.15 4.57
CA LEU A 37 -2.04 19.08 5.36
C LEU A 37 -0.64 19.58 5.69
N THR A 38 -0.43 20.02 6.93
CA THR A 38 0.89 19.85 7.52
C THR A 38 1.20 18.38 7.32
N ASP A 39 2.23 18.16 6.54
CA ASP A 39 2.78 16.93 5.97
C ASP A 39 3.08 15.82 7.01
N SER A 40 2.50 15.88 8.22
CA SER A 40 2.89 15.14 9.41
C SER A 40 2.03 13.93 9.77
N SER A 41 0.78 13.83 9.31
CA SER A 41 -0.11 12.74 9.80
C SER A 41 0.32 11.33 9.33
N VAL A 42 1.02 11.24 8.20
CA VAL A 42 1.68 10.00 7.72
C VAL A 42 3.22 10.17 7.69
N ARG A 43 3.76 11.11 8.48
CA ARG A 43 5.20 11.10 8.77
C ARG A 43 5.51 9.94 9.71
N GLY A 44 6.62 9.28 9.43
CA GLY A 44 7.06 8.09 10.14
C GLY A 44 7.43 6.98 9.16
N GLU A 45 8.33 6.12 9.60
CA GLU A 45 8.63 4.86 8.93
C GLU A 45 7.43 3.91 9.06
N LEU A 46 7.29 2.99 8.11
CA LEU A 46 6.35 1.89 8.29
C LEU A 46 6.87 1.02 9.44
N PRO A 47 6.00 0.49 10.31
CA PRO A 47 6.45 -0.44 11.34
C PRO A 47 7.04 -1.69 10.69
N ALA A 48 7.84 -2.43 11.45
CA ALA A 48 8.25 -3.76 11.05
C ALA A 48 7.05 -4.72 11.05
N TRP A 49 7.19 -5.84 10.34
CA TRP A 49 6.21 -6.91 10.45
C TRP A 49 6.19 -7.43 11.90
N PRO A 50 5.01 -7.56 12.53
CA PRO A 50 4.88 -8.01 13.91
C PRO A 50 5.25 -9.48 14.06
N SER A 51 5.63 -9.89 15.28
CA SER A 51 5.75 -11.32 15.60
C SER A 51 4.39 -12.01 15.50
N ASP A 52 4.37 -13.34 15.39
CA ASP A 52 3.11 -14.10 15.35
C ASP A 52 2.29 -13.96 16.64
N VAL A 53 2.92 -13.65 17.77
CA VAL A 53 2.23 -13.40 19.05
C VAL A 53 1.63 -11.99 19.07
N ASP A 54 2.35 -11.00 18.55
CA ASP A 54 1.87 -9.62 18.54
C ASP A 54 0.77 -9.42 17.50
N ILE A 55 0.89 -10.04 16.31
CA ILE A 55 -0.13 -9.91 15.26
C ILE A 55 -1.49 -10.47 15.73
N GLN A 56 -1.51 -11.49 16.60
CA GLN A 56 -2.74 -12.05 17.17
C GLN A 56 -3.49 -11.08 18.09
N ARG A 57 -2.83 -10.01 18.56
CA ARG A 57 -3.47 -8.96 19.38
C ARG A 57 -4.22 -7.94 18.53
N PHE A 58 -3.96 -7.92 17.23
CA PHE A 58 -4.63 -7.03 16.28
C PHE A 58 -5.95 -7.63 15.81
N TYR A 59 -6.76 -6.81 15.16
CA TYR A 59 -8.00 -7.29 14.56
C TYR A 59 -7.69 -8.17 13.36
N MET A 60 -7.97 -9.48 13.47
CA MET A 60 -7.86 -10.42 12.35
C MET A 60 -9.08 -10.30 11.46
N VAL A 61 -8.87 -9.92 10.21
CA VAL A 61 -9.94 -9.80 9.22
C VAL A 61 -10.24 -11.17 8.65
N ASP A 62 -11.50 -11.58 8.71
CA ASP A 62 -11.93 -12.84 8.11
C ASP A 62 -12.19 -12.73 6.59
N GLN A 63 -12.40 -13.87 5.93
CA GLN A 63 -12.59 -13.89 4.48
C GLN A 63 -13.90 -13.20 4.02
N SER A 64 -14.96 -13.27 4.83
CA SER A 64 -16.25 -12.65 4.53
C SER A 64 -16.18 -11.11 4.66
N GLU A 65 -15.41 -10.63 5.62
CA GLU A 65 -15.10 -9.22 5.81
C GLU A 65 -14.21 -8.68 4.68
N LEU A 66 -13.20 -9.45 4.24
CA LEU A 66 -12.38 -9.08 3.08
C LEU A 66 -13.20 -8.95 1.79
N LEU A 67 -14.25 -9.75 1.63
CA LEU A 67 -15.16 -9.66 0.48
C LEU A 67 -16.02 -8.40 0.51
N SER A 68 -16.42 -7.96 1.70
CA SER A 68 -17.24 -6.74 1.88
C SER A 68 -16.42 -5.46 2.05
N THR A 69 -15.11 -5.58 2.33
CA THR A 69 -14.21 -4.46 2.63
C THR A 69 -13.25 -4.20 1.47
N HIS A 70 -13.72 -3.47 0.46
CA HIS A 70 -12.97 -3.26 -0.78
C HIS A 70 -11.69 -2.41 -0.63
N TRP A 71 -11.60 -1.57 0.39
CA TRP A 71 -10.46 -0.67 0.57
C TRP A 71 -9.15 -1.41 0.90
N ILE A 72 -9.22 -2.56 1.60
CA ILE A 72 -8.05 -3.39 1.90
C ILE A 72 -7.40 -3.90 0.60
N ARG A 73 -8.23 -4.43 -0.31
CA ARG A 73 -7.78 -4.90 -1.62
C ARG A 73 -7.22 -3.77 -2.48
N LEU A 74 -7.92 -2.64 -2.51
CA LEU A 74 -7.46 -1.44 -3.23
C LEU A 74 -6.08 -1.00 -2.73
N TYR A 75 -5.85 -0.98 -1.43
CA TYR A 75 -4.57 -0.56 -0.87
C TYR A 75 -3.44 -1.52 -1.24
N LEU A 76 -3.69 -2.83 -1.17
CA LEU A 76 -2.72 -3.82 -1.65
C LEU A 76 -2.43 -3.65 -3.14
N GLU A 77 -3.47 -3.47 -3.96
CA GLU A 77 -3.35 -3.24 -5.40
C GLU A 77 -2.47 -2.03 -5.72
N LEU A 78 -2.63 -0.93 -4.98
CA LEU A 78 -1.80 0.27 -5.13
C LEU A 78 -0.33 0.00 -4.80
N VAL A 79 -0.03 -0.76 -3.73
CA VAL A 79 1.34 -1.17 -3.41
C VAL A 79 1.93 -1.99 -4.54
N LEU A 80 1.20 -2.99 -5.03
CA LEU A 80 1.67 -3.89 -6.06
C LEU A 80 1.87 -3.18 -7.40
N CYS A 81 0.93 -2.31 -7.81
CA CYS A 81 1.03 -1.50 -9.02
C CYS A 81 2.31 -0.67 -9.05
N LEU A 82 2.68 -0.05 -7.93
CA LEU A 82 3.87 0.81 -7.84
C LEU A 82 5.18 0.01 -7.78
N LYS A 83 5.15 -1.24 -7.31
CA LYS A 83 6.34 -2.11 -7.26
C LYS A 83 6.59 -2.87 -8.55
N PHE A 84 5.53 -3.32 -9.22
CA PHE A 84 5.62 -4.18 -10.38
C PHE A 84 5.09 -3.53 -11.65
N VAL A 85 5.38 -2.23 -11.82
CA VAL A 85 5.03 -1.37 -12.99
C VAL A 85 5.36 -2.02 -14.36
N LYS A 86 6.19 -3.06 -14.40
CA LYS A 86 6.59 -3.77 -15.62
C LYS A 86 5.84 -5.07 -15.93
N LEU A 87 4.83 -5.47 -15.16
CA LEU A 87 4.04 -6.65 -15.50
C LEU A 87 3.18 -6.35 -16.76
N PRO A 88 3.31 -7.12 -17.86
CA PRO A 88 2.66 -6.81 -19.15
C PRO A 88 1.13 -6.87 -19.12
N LYS A 89 0.58 -7.55 -18.12
CA LYS A 89 -0.82 -7.51 -17.72
C LYS A 89 -0.84 -6.91 -16.32
N GLY A 90 -1.72 -5.95 -16.06
CA GLY A 90 -1.91 -5.42 -14.72
C GLY A 90 -2.03 -6.54 -13.69
N ILE A 91 -1.62 -6.26 -12.46
CA ILE A 91 -1.64 -7.25 -11.38
C ILE A 91 -3.08 -7.57 -11.06
N ASP A 92 -3.48 -8.81 -11.34
CA ASP A 92 -4.81 -9.27 -10.93
C ASP A 92 -4.78 -9.59 -9.44
N VAL A 93 -5.11 -8.59 -8.62
CA VAL A 93 -5.27 -8.77 -7.17
C VAL A 93 -6.41 -9.73 -6.82
N SER A 94 -7.31 -10.06 -7.75
CA SER A 94 -8.40 -11.00 -7.50
C SER A 94 -7.96 -12.46 -7.50
N SER A 95 -6.81 -12.78 -8.11
CA SER A 95 -6.20 -14.12 -8.05
C SER A 95 -5.32 -14.35 -6.83
N LEU A 96 -5.10 -13.32 -6.01
CA LEU A 96 -4.27 -13.45 -4.81
C LEU A 96 -5.00 -14.21 -3.71
N GLU A 97 -4.27 -15.13 -3.09
CA GLU A 97 -4.71 -15.82 -1.90
C GLU A 97 -4.29 -15.01 -0.67
N PHE A 98 -5.27 -14.44 0.05
CA PHE A 98 -5.01 -13.78 1.33
C PHE A 98 -4.79 -14.84 2.41
N VAL A 99 -3.56 -14.90 2.92
CA VAL A 99 -3.16 -15.85 3.97
C VAL A 99 -3.49 -15.30 5.36
N LYS A 100 -3.17 -14.02 5.59
CA LYS A 100 -3.43 -13.34 6.87
C LYS A 100 -3.65 -11.86 6.63
N VAL A 101 -4.67 -11.28 7.24
CA VAL A 101 -4.91 -9.84 7.22
C VAL A 101 -5.21 -9.36 8.62
N ALA A 102 -4.43 -8.37 9.07
CA ALA A 102 -4.54 -7.77 10.38
C ALA A 102 -4.70 -6.25 10.28
N ILE A 103 -5.52 -5.68 11.16
CA ILE A 103 -5.68 -4.24 11.34
C ILE A 103 -5.23 -3.86 12.75
N GLU A 104 -4.19 -3.07 12.84
CA GLU A 104 -3.77 -2.39 14.07
C GLU A 104 -4.37 -0.98 14.07
N THR A 105 -5.14 -0.67 15.11
CA THR A 105 -5.76 0.63 15.34
C THR A 105 -6.22 0.74 16.80
N ASP A 106 -6.32 1.97 17.30
CA ASP A 106 -6.88 2.26 18.62
C ASP A 106 -8.41 2.50 18.56
N GLU A 107 -9.02 2.44 17.37
CA GLU A 107 -10.45 2.66 17.17
C GLU A 107 -11.30 1.42 17.45
N GLU A 108 -12.47 1.58 18.07
CA GLU A 108 -13.37 0.48 18.45
C GLU A 108 -13.92 -0.32 17.26
N THR A 109 -13.92 0.28 16.05
CA THR A 109 -14.40 -0.34 14.81
C THR A 109 -13.29 -0.46 13.77
N PRO A 110 -12.44 -1.51 13.81
CA PRO A 110 -11.23 -1.59 12.99
C PRO A 110 -11.47 -1.52 11.47
N LEU A 111 -12.55 -2.12 10.97
CA LEU A 111 -12.91 -2.12 9.54
C LEU A 111 -13.31 -0.73 8.99
N LYS A 112 -13.66 0.20 9.89
CA LYS A 112 -14.04 1.58 9.57
C LYS A 112 -13.04 2.60 10.14
N ALA A 113 -11.87 2.12 10.58
CA ALA A 113 -10.88 2.96 11.21
C ALA A 113 -10.41 4.07 10.27
N LYS A 114 -10.30 5.27 10.82
CA LYS A 114 -9.75 6.44 10.12
C LYS A 114 -8.23 6.38 10.10
N SER A 115 -7.62 5.85 11.15
CA SER A 115 -6.19 5.64 11.26
C SER A 115 -5.89 4.18 11.55
N SER A 116 -5.14 3.52 10.66
CA SER A 116 -4.80 2.11 10.83
C SER A 116 -3.45 1.74 10.20
N VAL A 117 -2.89 0.64 10.69
CA VAL A 117 -1.84 -0.10 9.99
C VAL A 117 -2.39 -1.48 9.61
N LEU A 118 -2.34 -1.75 8.32
CA LEU A 118 -2.65 -3.06 7.74
C LEU A 118 -1.38 -3.90 7.63
N TYR A 119 -1.48 -5.14 8.06
CA TYR A 119 -0.50 -6.19 7.79
C TYR A 119 -1.16 -7.26 6.94
N ILE A 120 -0.67 -7.46 5.73
CA ILE A 120 -1.26 -8.36 4.74
C ILE A 120 -0.21 -9.39 4.34
N ALA A 121 -0.49 -10.67 4.57
CA ALA A 121 0.25 -11.80 4.02
C ALA A 121 -0.58 -12.43 2.90
N PHE A 122 0.03 -12.66 1.74
CA PHE A 122 -0.66 -13.17 0.57
C PHE A 122 0.25 -14.03 -0.31
N LYS A 123 -0.36 -14.85 -1.18
CA LYS A 123 0.30 -15.69 -2.20
C LYS A 123 -0.33 -15.47 -3.57
N GLY A 124 0.20 -16.12 -4.59
CA GLY A 124 -0.33 -16.07 -5.96
C GLY A 124 0.30 -15.00 -6.84
N LEU A 125 1.46 -14.46 -6.43
CA LEU A 125 2.22 -13.47 -7.21
C LEU A 125 3.63 -13.98 -7.50
N ALA A 126 3.88 -14.41 -8.73
CA ALA A 126 5.24 -14.73 -9.21
C ALA A 126 6.03 -13.44 -9.39
N VAL A 127 6.87 -13.10 -8.41
CA VAL A 127 7.74 -11.93 -8.46
C VAL A 127 9.15 -12.35 -8.81
N ASP A 128 9.75 -11.72 -9.82
CA ASP A 128 11.18 -11.89 -10.17
C ASP A 128 11.62 -13.37 -10.38
N GLY A 129 10.71 -14.23 -10.84
CA GLY A 129 10.97 -15.66 -11.06
C GLY A 129 10.80 -16.54 -9.82
N ALA A 130 10.35 -15.98 -8.70
CA ALA A 130 9.90 -16.75 -7.54
C ALA A 130 8.60 -17.49 -7.83
N ASP A 131 8.42 -18.62 -7.14
CA ASP A 131 7.21 -19.42 -7.20
C ASP A 131 6.01 -18.63 -6.63
N GLU A 132 4.85 -18.78 -7.26
CA GLU A 132 3.58 -18.16 -6.83
C GLU A 132 3.14 -18.64 -5.45
N SER A 133 3.69 -19.78 -4.99
CA SER A 133 3.46 -20.34 -3.65
C SER A 133 4.14 -19.57 -2.52
N VAL A 134 5.11 -18.68 -2.82
CA VAL A 134 5.85 -17.92 -1.82
C VAL A 134 4.95 -16.88 -1.17
N GLU A 135 4.87 -16.92 0.16
CA GLU A 135 4.16 -15.90 0.94
C GLU A 135 4.89 -14.57 0.84
N GLN A 136 4.18 -13.55 0.41
CA GLN A 136 4.60 -12.15 0.42
C GLN A 136 3.85 -11.38 1.49
N ARG A 137 4.48 -10.32 1.98
CA ARG A 137 3.95 -9.48 3.05
C ARG A 137 3.94 -8.02 2.62
N ALA A 138 2.87 -7.32 2.94
CA ALA A 138 2.73 -5.89 2.74
C ALA A 138 2.33 -5.21 4.04
N ILE A 139 2.88 -4.02 4.28
CA ILE A 139 2.56 -3.16 5.41
C ILE A 139 2.05 -1.85 4.87
N ILE A 140 0.84 -1.44 5.28
CA ILE A 140 0.17 -0.26 4.75
C ILE A 140 -0.40 0.56 5.90
N LYS A 141 0.06 1.79 6.05
CA LYS A 141 -0.46 2.78 6.98
C LYS A 141 -1.41 3.72 6.27
N SER A 142 -2.62 3.90 6.79
CA SER A 142 -3.59 4.89 6.32
C SER A 142 -3.98 5.84 7.45
N VAL A 143 -4.21 7.11 7.11
CA VAL A 143 -4.73 8.13 8.03
C VAL A 143 -5.71 9.03 7.28
N PHE A 144 -6.95 9.08 7.76
CA PHE A 144 -8.00 9.99 7.30
C PHE A 144 -8.21 11.09 8.33
N ASN A 145 -8.05 12.34 7.91
CA ASN A 145 -8.28 13.51 8.73
C ASN A 145 -9.67 14.07 8.41
N GLU A 146 -10.61 13.97 9.34
CA GLU A 146 -11.99 14.44 9.16
C GLU A 146 -12.09 15.97 9.04
N VAL A 147 -11.24 16.71 9.74
CA VAL A 147 -11.25 18.18 9.70
C VAL A 147 -10.87 18.67 8.31
N THR A 148 -9.88 18.03 7.68
CA THR A 148 -9.38 18.43 6.37
C THR A 148 -10.00 17.63 5.21
N GLY A 149 -10.71 16.54 5.51
CA GLY A 149 -11.21 15.58 4.53
C GLY A 149 -10.11 14.86 3.75
N CYS A 150 -8.87 14.86 4.25
CA CYS A 150 -7.73 14.31 3.52
C CYS A 150 -7.43 12.88 3.93
N LEU A 151 -7.12 12.04 2.94
CA LEU A 151 -6.63 10.68 3.14
C LEU A 151 -5.16 10.61 2.77
N ALA A 152 -4.32 10.09 3.64
CA ALA A 152 -2.94 9.78 3.35
C ALA A 152 -2.70 8.27 3.49
N VAL A 153 -2.03 7.68 2.51
CA VAL A 153 -1.75 6.23 2.47
C VAL A 153 -0.28 6.03 2.14
N LYS A 154 0.39 5.24 2.97
CA LYS A 154 1.78 4.83 2.79
C LYS A 154 1.89 3.32 2.89
N GLY A 155 2.60 2.66 1.98
CA GLY A 155 2.74 1.22 2.01
C GLY A 155 3.92 0.70 1.20
N ASP A 156 4.43 -0.45 1.61
CA ASP A 156 5.52 -1.15 0.94
C ASP A 156 5.38 -2.67 1.17
N LEU A 157 6.07 -3.45 0.34
CA LEU A 157 6.32 -4.86 0.59
C LEU A 157 7.34 -5.00 1.71
N TRP A 158 7.03 -5.84 2.68
CA TRP A 158 7.97 -6.16 3.74
C TRP A 158 9.03 -7.11 3.21
N LYS A 159 10.29 -6.77 3.46
CA LYS A 159 11.46 -7.57 3.09
C LYS A 159 11.94 -8.24 4.37
N GLY A 160 11.79 -9.56 4.46
CA GLY A 160 12.30 -10.32 5.60
C GLY A 160 13.83 -10.31 5.69
N GLU A 161 14.36 -10.88 6.77
CA GLU A 161 15.81 -10.93 7.03
C GLU A 161 16.60 -11.72 5.96
N ASP A 162 15.94 -12.64 5.23
CA ASP A 162 16.55 -13.41 4.14
C ASP A 162 16.47 -12.72 2.76
N TYR A 163 16.04 -11.45 2.71
CA TYR A 163 15.92 -10.72 1.46
C TYR A 163 17.29 -10.33 0.90
N VAL A 164 17.82 -11.15 -0.03
CA VAL A 164 18.87 -10.69 -0.94
C VAL A 164 18.22 -9.70 -1.90
N ALA A 165 18.56 -8.41 -1.74
CA ALA A 165 18.06 -7.40 -2.64
C ALA A 165 18.41 -7.78 -4.09
N PRO A 166 17.40 -7.98 -4.97
CA PRO A 166 17.67 -7.98 -6.38
C PRO A 166 18.34 -6.64 -6.67
N MET A 167 19.48 -6.67 -7.38
CA MET A 167 20.22 -5.44 -7.74
C MET A 167 19.23 -4.33 -8.07
N SER A 168 19.40 -3.19 -7.41
CA SER A 168 18.60 -2.01 -7.66
C SER A 168 18.61 -1.68 -9.15
N ILE A 169 17.59 -0.96 -9.62
CA ILE A 169 17.50 -0.55 -11.03
C ILE A 169 18.78 0.19 -11.48
N PHE A 170 19.40 0.93 -10.56
CA PHE A 170 20.67 1.61 -10.80
C PHE A 170 21.83 0.61 -10.98
N GLU A 171 21.96 -0.38 -10.10
CA GLU A 171 22.99 -1.41 -10.17
C GLU A 171 22.84 -2.30 -11.41
N ARG A 172 21.60 -2.66 -11.80
CA ARG A 172 21.36 -3.42 -13.05
C ARG A 172 21.73 -2.61 -14.29
N ARG A 173 21.44 -1.31 -14.32
CA ARG A 173 21.84 -0.41 -15.42
C ARG A 173 23.35 -0.22 -15.47
N LEU A 174 24.00 -0.08 -14.31
CA LEU A 174 25.44 0.07 -14.21
C LEU A 174 26.15 -1.22 -14.67
N ALA A 175 25.67 -2.39 -14.24
CA ALA A 175 26.20 -3.69 -14.68
C ALA A 175 26.02 -3.89 -16.20
N TYR A 176 24.87 -3.51 -16.75
CA TYR A 176 24.61 -3.58 -18.20
C TYR A 176 25.48 -2.61 -19.02
N HIS A 177 25.76 -1.40 -18.50
CA HIS A 177 26.67 -0.49 -19.19
C HIS A 177 28.13 -0.92 -19.07
N LEU A 178 28.57 -1.39 -17.90
CA LEU A 178 29.94 -1.86 -17.69
C LEU A 178 30.26 -3.12 -18.51
N SER A 179 29.28 -4.00 -18.76
CA SER A 179 29.45 -5.16 -19.63
C SER A 179 29.56 -4.80 -21.12
N ARG A 180 29.02 -3.65 -21.53
CA ARG A 180 29.12 -3.14 -22.91
C ARG A 180 30.35 -2.26 -23.19
N VAL A 181 30.97 -1.69 -22.15
CA VAL A 181 32.19 -0.86 -22.29
C VAL A 181 33.45 -1.74 -22.28
N ARG A 182 33.35 -3.01 -21.88
CA ARG A 182 34.46 -3.99 -21.86
C ARG A 182 34.46 -4.95 -23.06
N ALA A 183 33.59 -4.76 -24.05
CA ALA A 183 33.51 -5.56 -25.27
C ALA A 183 34.01 -4.76 -26.48
#